data_AF-A0A9J6F9Q1-F1
#
_entry.id   AF-A0A9J6F9Q1-F1
#
_cell.length_a   1.000
_cell.length_b   1.000
_cell.length_c   1.000
_cell.angle_alpha   90.00
_cell.angle_beta   90.00
_cell.angle_gamma   90.00
#
_symmetry.space_group_name_H-M   'P 1'
#
loop_
_entity.id
_entity.type
_entity.pdbx_description
1 polymer ?
#
loop_
_entity_poly.entity_id
_entity_poly.type
_entity_poly.pdbx_seq_one_letter_code
_entity_poly.pdbx_strand_id
1 'polypeptide(L)'
;MHPQDHEDPITARAENLERKYGQQSRVVYTEAADSAREHAMTAVVTDTVRTHTSVSLRRTNILQAEETAIALAITQAEAMTFFSDSQGACRNYMNGRI
;
A
#
# COMPACT_ATOMS: atom_id res chain seq x y z
N MET A 1 -2.24 34.59 -1.04
CA MET A 1 -2.82 33.48 -1.82
C MET A 1 -3.19 34.03 -3.19
N HIS A 2 -2.51 33.58 -4.24
CA HIS A 2 -2.77 33.96 -5.64
C HIS A 2 -3.20 32.68 -6.40
N PRO A 3 -4.23 32.72 -7.26
CA PRO A 3 -4.89 31.51 -7.77
C PRO A 3 -4.33 31.04 -9.12
N GLN A 4 -3.01 30.93 -9.25
CA GLN A 4 -2.37 30.42 -10.48
C GLN A 4 -1.22 29.47 -10.10
N ASP A 5 -1.33 28.23 -10.58
CA ASP A 5 -0.27 27.21 -10.68
C ASP A 5 0.17 26.48 -9.40
N HIS A 6 -0.77 25.95 -8.61
CA HIS A 6 -0.43 24.89 -7.66
C HIS A 6 -0.89 23.54 -8.24
N GLU A 7 0.01 22.85 -8.93
CA GLU A 7 -0.14 21.40 -9.09
C GLU A 7 -0.36 20.78 -7.71
N ASP A 8 -1.35 19.88 -7.62
CA ASP A 8 -1.68 19.23 -6.37
C ASP A 8 -0.43 18.51 -5.82
N PRO A 9 0.01 18.81 -4.58
CA PRO A 9 1.16 18.17 -3.95
C PRO A 9 1.09 16.64 -3.98
N ILE A 10 -0.12 16.06 -4.01
CA ILE A 10 -0.35 14.62 -4.11
C ILE A 10 0.09 14.10 -5.49
N THR A 11 -0.31 14.77 -6.56
CA THR A 11 0.04 14.42 -7.94
C THR A 11 1.54 14.51 -8.15
N ALA A 12 2.17 15.62 -7.73
CA ALA A 12 3.62 15.79 -7.83
C ALA A 12 4.40 14.68 -7.11
N ARG A 13 3.86 14.17 -5.99
CA ARG A 13 4.47 13.09 -5.21
C ARG A 13 4.32 11.73 -5.90
N ALA A 14 3.12 11.43 -6.42
CA ALA A 14 2.87 10.22 -7.19
C ALA A 14 3.75 10.16 -8.45
N GLU A 15 3.86 11.27 -9.19
CA GLU A 15 4.72 11.36 -10.38
C GLU A 15 6.21 11.18 -10.06
N ASN A 16 6.67 11.68 -8.91
CA ASN A 16 8.05 11.47 -8.48
C ASN A 16 8.31 9.99 -8.14
N LEU A 17 7.38 9.35 -7.44
CA LEU A 17 7.46 7.91 -7.14
C LEU A 17 7.44 7.07 -8.41
N GLU A 18 6.54 7.36 -9.35
CA GLU A 18 6.45 6.67 -10.63
C GLU A 18 7.73 6.84 -11.45
N ARG A 19 8.29 8.05 -11.51
CA ARG A 19 9.55 8.32 -12.21
C ARG A 19 10.72 7.53 -11.62
N LYS A 20 10.74 7.34 -10.30
CA LYS A 20 11.84 6.67 -9.60
C LYS A 20 11.70 5.14 -9.60
N TYR A 21 10.47 4.63 -9.56
CA TYR A 21 10.19 3.23 -9.28
C TYR A 21 9.29 2.53 -10.31
N GLY A 22 8.58 3.27 -11.17
CA GLY A 22 7.57 2.73 -12.10
C GLY A 22 8.12 1.75 -13.16
N GLN A 23 9.42 1.79 -13.43
CA GLN A 23 10.10 0.84 -14.34
C GLN A 23 10.73 -0.37 -13.63
N GLN A 24 10.62 -0.46 -12.30
CA GLN A 24 11.23 -1.56 -11.53
C GLN A 24 10.26 -2.74 -11.42
N SER A 25 10.70 -3.92 -11.88
CA SER A 25 9.89 -5.15 -11.92
C SER A 25 9.56 -5.79 -10.56
N ARG A 26 10.02 -5.20 -9.44
CA ARG A 26 9.81 -5.73 -8.08
C ARG A 26 9.26 -4.67 -7.12
N VAL A 27 8.48 -3.74 -7.67
CA VAL A 27 7.71 -2.73 -6.93
C VAL A 27 6.28 -3.20 -6.81
N VAL A 28 5.74 -3.15 -5.59
CA VAL A 28 4.33 -3.43 -5.33
C VAL A 28 3.71 -2.33 -4.48
N TYR A 29 2.38 -2.25 -4.52
CA TYR A 29 1.55 -1.37 -3.73
C TYR A 29 0.72 -2.23 -2.79
N THR A 30 0.63 -1.79 -1.53
CA THR A 30 -0.12 -2.46 -0.48
C THR A 30 -1.27 -1.57 -0.04
N GLU A 31 -2.43 -2.15 0.18
CA GLU A 31 -3.63 -1.43 0.61
C GLU A 31 -4.51 -2.36 1.44
N ALA A 32 -5.33 -1.78 2.33
CA ALA A 32 -6.40 -2.49 2.99
C ALA A 32 -7.71 -1.70 3.00
N ALA A 33 -8.81 -2.39 2.72
CA ALA A 33 -10.13 -1.78 2.68
C ALA A 33 -11.17 -2.61 3.44
N ASP A 34 -12.17 -1.94 3.99
CA ASP A 34 -13.34 -2.62 4.56
C ASP A 34 -14.18 -3.20 3.42
N SER A 35 -14.42 -4.51 3.46
CA SER A 35 -15.38 -5.18 2.61
C SER A 35 -16.73 -5.21 3.32
N ALA A 36 -17.54 -4.17 3.08
CA ALA A 36 -18.87 -4.01 3.66
C ALA A 36 -19.79 -5.23 3.43
N ARG A 37 -19.59 -5.97 2.33
CA ARG A 37 -20.35 -7.17 1.99
C ARG A 37 -19.98 -8.38 2.84
N GLU A 38 -18.72 -8.49 3.25
CA GLU A 38 -18.16 -9.68 3.89
C GLU A 38 -17.94 -9.51 5.40
N HIS A 39 -18.25 -8.33 5.95
CA HIS A 39 -17.95 -7.95 7.33
C HIS A 39 -16.49 -8.26 7.72
N ALA A 40 -15.58 -7.96 6.80
CA ALA A 40 -14.17 -8.30 6.86
C ALA A 40 -13.32 -7.19 6.24
N MET A 41 -12.07 -7.06 6.68
CA MET A 41 -11.09 -6.24 5.99
C MET A 41 -10.43 -7.06 4.89
N THR A 42 -10.16 -6.46 3.73
CA THR A 42 -9.38 -7.08 2.66
C THR A 42 -8.05 -6.36 2.57
N ALA A 43 -6.96 -7.11 2.73
CA ALA A 43 -5.61 -6.64 2.45
C ALA A 43 -5.19 -7.14 1.05
N VAL A 44 -4.54 -6.28 0.27
CA VAL A 44 -4.16 -6.58 -1.11
C VAL A 44 -2.74 -6.11 -1.41
N VAL A 45 -2.06 -6.86 -2.27
CA VAL A 45 -0.77 -6.49 -2.85
C VAL A 45 -0.89 -6.54 -4.36
N THR A 46 -0.58 -5.43 -5.03
CA THR A 46 -0.71 -5.29 -6.49
C THR A 46 0.49 -4.60 -7.09
N ASP A 47 0.78 -4.86 -8.36
CA ASP A 47 1.59 -3.96 -9.19
C ASP A 47 0.68 -3.26 -10.22
N THR A 48 1.28 -2.58 -11.20
CA THR A 48 0.57 -1.86 -12.27
C THR A 48 -0.12 -2.78 -13.28
N VAL A 49 0.17 -4.07 -13.27
CA VAL A 49 -0.29 -5.06 -14.26
C VAL A 49 -1.30 -6.03 -13.63
N ARG A 50 -1.09 -6.44 -12.38
CA ARG A 50 -1.90 -7.47 -11.72
C ARG A 50 -1.88 -7.38 -10.19
N THR A 51 -2.88 -7.98 -9.58
CA THR A 51 -2.86 -8.34 -8.17
C THR A 51 -1.97 -9.57 -7.94
N HIS A 52 -1.03 -9.49 -7.00
CA HIS A 52 -0.17 -10.62 -6.62
C HIS A 52 -0.83 -11.53 -5.60
N THR A 53 -1.39 -10.94 -4.54
CA THR A 53 -2.07 -11.69 -3.48
C THR A 53 -3.08 -10.80 -2.76
N SER A 54 -4.08 -11.43 -2.15
CA SER A 54 -5.03 -10.76 -1.28
C SER A 54 -5.54 -11.72 -0.21
N VAL A 55 -6.01 -11.16 0.90
CA VAL A 55 -6.61 -11.93 1.99
C VAL A 55 -7.75 -11.16 2.63
N SER A 56 -8.81 -11.89 3.01
CA SER A 56 -9.90 -11.35 3.81
C SER A 56 -9.70 -11.73 5.28
N LEU A 57 -9.71 -10.73 6.14
CA LEU A 57 -9.43 -10.81 7.57
C LEU A 57 -10.68 -10.46 8.36
N ARG A 58 -11.21 -11.42 9.11
CA ARG A 58 -12.35 -11.20 10.01
C ARG A 58 -11.85 -10.71 11.36
N ARG A 59 -12.63 -9.82 12.00
CA ARG A 59 -12.37 -9.28 13.36
C ARG A 59 -11.04 -8.52 13.49
N THR A 60 -10.66 -7.79 12.46
CA THR A 60 -9.45 -6.96 12.41
C THR A 60 -9.84 -5.50 12.20
N ASN A 61 -9.02 -4.59 12.71
CA ASN A 61 -9.14 -3.18 12.37
C ASN A 61 -8.32 -2.83 11.12
N ILE A 62 -8.53 -1.61 10.59
CA ILE A 62 -7.83 -1.12 9.40
C ILE A 62 -6.31 -1.15 9.56
N LEU A 63 -5.76 -0.74 10.71
CA LEU A 63 -4.32 -0.74 10.92
C LEU A 63 -3.73 -2.15 10.83
N GLN A 64 -4.37 -3.15 11.43
CA GLN A 64 -3.92 -4.54 11.36
C GLN A 64 -4.03 -5.11 9.94
N ALA A 65 -5.04 -4.68 9.18
CA ALA A 65 -5.19 -5.10 7.79
C ALA A 65 -4.08 -4.49 6.91
N GLU A 66 -3.74 -3.22 7.10
CA GLU A 66 -2.59 -2.57 6.47
C GLU A 66 -1.26 -3.24 6.84
N GLU A 67 -1.06 -3.57 8.12
CA GLU A 67 0.11 -4.32 8.57
C GLU A 67 0.19 -5.70 7.87
N THR A 68 -0.95 -6.35 7.66
CA THR A 68 -1.04 -7.61 6.94
C THR A 68 -0.71 -7.44 5.45
N ALA A 69 -1.14 -6.34 4.81
CA ALA A 69 -0.81 -6.06 3.42
C ALA A 69 0.71 -5.90 3.22
N ILE A 70 1.41 -5.22 4.15
CA ILE A 70 2.88 -5.15 4.17
C ILE A 70 3.49 -6.55 4.35
N ALA A 71 3.01 -7.34 5.30
CA ALA A 71 3.52 -8.70 5.52
C ALA A 71 3.36 -9.58 4.26
N LEU A 72 2.25 -9.47 3.55
CA LEU A 72 2.02 -10.18 2.28
C LEU A 72 2.99 -9.73 1.18
N ALA A 73 3.30 -8.43 1.09
CA ALA A 73 4.26 -7.93 0.10
C ALA A 73 5.66 -8.51 0.32
N ILE A 74 6.08 -8.63 1.58
CA ILE A 74 7.38 -9.18 1.97
C ILE A 74 7.43 -10.69 1.71
N THR A 75 6.38 -11.42 2.07
CA THR A 75 6.39 -12.88 2.13
C THR A 75 5.93 -13.59 0.86
N GLN A 76 5.04 -12.96 0.08
CA GLN A 76 4.38 -13.63 -1.05
C GLN A 76 4.59 -12.93 -2.40
N ALA A 77 4.75 -11.61 -2.41
CA ALA A 77 5.04 -10.89 -3.65
C ALA A 77 6.53 -10.82 -3.99
N GLU A 78 7.41 -11.26 -3.06
CA GLU A 78 8.86 -11.15 -3.15
C GLU A 78 9.32 -9.74 -3.58
N ALA A 79 8.60 -8.70 -3.12
CA ALA A 79 8.85 -7.34 -3.51
C ALA A 79 10.18 -6.85 -2.92
N MET A 80 10.99 -6.14 -3.73
CA MET A 80 12.18 -5.44 -3.22
C MET A 80 11.82 -4.07 -2.65
N THR A 81 10.75 -3.48 -3.19
CA THR A 81 10.23 -2.18 -2.79
C THR A 81 8.72 -2.29 -2.71
N PHE A 82 8.13 -1.80 -1.62
CA PHE A 82 6.68 -1.69 -1.51
C PHE A 82 6.28 -0.26 -1.12
N PHE A 83 5.09 0.14 -1.56
CA PHE A 83 4.46 1.41 -1.20
C PHE A 83 3.18 1.17 -0.41
N SER A 84 3.04 1.88 0.71
CA SER A 84 1.84 1.94 1.53
C SER A 84 1.59 3.41 1.87
N ASP A 85 0.33 3.85 1.84
CA ASP A 85 -0.09 5.16 2.32
C ASP A 85 -0.38 5.16 3.84
N SER A 86 -0.48 3.97 4.44
CA SER A 86 -0.67 3.77 5.87
C SER A 86 0.60 4.09 6.66
N GLN A 87 0.69 5.34 7.13
CA GLN A 87 1.78 5.78 8.01
C GLN A 87 1.90 4.93 9.28
N GLY A 88 0.78 4.43 9.80
CA GLY A 88 0.74 3.56 10.97
C GLY A 88 1.43 2.23 10.71
N ALA A 89 1.08 1.57 9.61
CA ALA A 89 1.67 0.29 9.23
C ALA A 89 3.15 0.44 8.88
N CYS A 90 3.51 1.48 8.11
CA CYS A 90 4.92 1.80 7.82
C CYS A 90 5.75 1.98 9.10
N ARG A 91 5.24 2.71 10.09
CA ARG A 91 5.94 2.90 11.37
C ARG A 91 6.10 1.58 12.13
N ASN A 92 5.09 0.72 12.12
CA ASN A 92 5.16 -0.58 12.80
C ASN A 92 6.15 -1.54 12.12
N TYR A 93 6.21 -1.53 10.80
CA TYR A 93 7.25 -2.24 10.04
C TYR A 93 8.65 -1.75 10.42
N MET A 94 8.88 -0.42 10.40
CA MET A 94 10.19 0.16 10.74
C MET A 94 10.62 -0.12 12.18
N ASN A 95 9.67 -0.36 13.08
CA ASN A 95 9.92 -0.73 14.48
C ASN A 95 10.10 -2.25 14.68
N GLY A 96 10.05 -3.06 13.61
CA GLY A 96 10.20 -4.52 13.69
C GLY A 96 8.98 -5.25 14.27
N ARG A 97 7.78 -4.67 14.22
CA ARG A 97 6.53 -5.35 14.64
C ARG A 97 5.95 -6.25 13.56
N ILE A 98 6.27 -6.01 12.29
CA ILE A 98 5.79 -6.73 11.10
C ILE A 98 6.97 -7.47 10.50
#